data_AF-A0A1D3UWD1-F1
#
_entry.id   AF-A0A1D3UWD1-F1
#
_cell.length_a   1.000
_cell.length_b   1.000
_cell.length_c   1.000
_cell.angle_alpha   90.00
_cell.angle_beta   90.00
_cell.angle_gamma   90.00
#
_symmetry.space_group_name_H-M   'P 1'
#
loop_
_entity.id
_entity.type
_entity.pdbx_description
1 polymer ?
#
loop_
_entity_poly.entity_id
_entity_poly.type
_entity_poly.pdbx_seq_one_letter_code
_entity_poly.pdbx_strand_id
1 'polypeptide(L)'
;MKSVRKSNLFTTSLIMLFFFSLIGFWGCEKGELFGKDYSEHLDLGTFELSKMSEKDMTIMSQALQRLDIDMKEGLYHVKQTSGAEVNISEELFNYLVAGFEHTNTILKPKSVDTSIVRLKYGFMEGDGEPQDSTYCVAYALAGMGGVSFGRARAYIDSIYGANGVPAYAMDSVISHFYPNARRYDSPIPGRPVNNTLIWFHTSDSTGHAVNGWHYDSNSGYILYKDSQNGDYIYPIKADSISSIYYP
;
A
#
# COMPACT_ATOMS: atom_id res chain seq x y z
N MET A 1 41.47 13.84 -13.65
CA MET A 1 40.91 13.47 -12.32
C MET A 1 39.53 14.08 -12.14
N LYS A 2 38.49 13.26 -12.06
CA LYS A 2 37.30 13.48 -11.22
C LYS A 2 36.74 12.09 -10.88
N SER A 3 36.91 11.73 -9.61
CA SER A 3 36.55 10.45 -9.03
C SER A 3 35.04 10.32 -8.93
N VAL A 4 34.47 9.34 -9.63
CA VAL A 4 33.10 8.89 -9.37
C VAL A 4 33.18 8.01 -8.12
N ARG A 5 32.68 8.52 -6.99
CA ARG A 5 32.50 7.72 -5.77
C ARG A 5 31.55 6.55 -6.09
N LYS A 6 32.12 5.36 -6.28
CA LYS A 6 31.36 4.10 -6.22
C LYS A 6 30.80 3.98 -4.81
N SER A 7 29.51 4.26 -4.65
CA SER A 7 28.76 3.94 -3.45
C SER A 7 28.74 2.41 -3.31
N ASN A 8 29.24 1.92 -2.18
CA ASN A 8 29.50 0.53 -1.88
C ASN A 8 28.19 -0.24 -1.66
N LEU A 9 27.66 -0.84 -2.73
CA LEU A 9 26.64 -1.92 -2.69
C LEU A 9 27.02 -3.04 -1.70
N PHE A 10 28.33 -3.20 -1.44
CA PHE A 10 28.86 -4.15 -0.47
C PHE A 10 28.62 -3.73 0.99
N THR A 11 28.69 -2.43 1.32
CA THR A 11 28.47 -1.96 2.70
C THR A 11 27.00 -1.93 3.09
N THR A 12 26.10 -1.62 2.16
CA THR A 12 24.65 -1.66 2.42
C THR A 12 24.16 -3.10 2.60
N SER A 13 24.72 -4.06 1.86
CA SER A 13 24.42 -5.49 2.03
C SER A 13 24.93 -6.03 3.37
N LEU A 14 26.11 -5.60 3.82
CA LEU A 14 26.67 -6.02 5.12
C LEU A 14 25.86 -5.48 6.32
N ILE A 15 25.37 -4.24 6.22
CA ILE A 15 24.52 -3.63 7.26
C ILE A 15 23.19 -4.36 7.37
N MET A 16 22.54 -4.67 6.23
CA MET A 16 21.31 -5.47 6.21
C MET A 16 21.50 -6.85 6.82
N LEU A 17 22.62 -7.54 6.52
CA LEU A 17 22.92 -8.86 7.10
C LEU A 17 23.11 -8.81 8.62
N PHE A 18 23.66 -7.71 9.15
CA PHE A 18 23.83 -7.48 10.58
C PHE A 18 22.50 -7.22 11.31
N PHE A 19 21.52 -6.62 10.63
CA PHE A 19 20.16 -6.45 11.17
C PHE A 19 19.40 -7.78 11.24
N PHE A 20 19.59 -8.70 10.29
CA PHE A 20 18.96 -10.03 10.34
C PHE A 20 19.59 -10.97 11.37
N SER A 21 20.89 -10.85 11.66
CA SER A 21 21.54 -11.65 12.71
C SER A 21 21.14 -11.21 14.12
N LEU A 22 20.76 -9.95 14.34
CA LEU A 22 20.23 -9.46 15.61
C LEU A 22 18.83 -10.03 15.93
N ILE A 23 18.03 -10.37 14.93
CA ILE A 23 16.69 -10.95 15.10
C ILE A 23 16.77 -12.44 15.49
N GLY A 24 17.87 -13.12 15.13
CA GLY A 24 18.07 -14.55 15.41
C GLY A 24 18.48 -14.91 16.85
N PHE A 25 18.88 -13.93 17.68
CA PHE A 25 19.35 -14.18 19.06
C PHE A 25 18.33 -13.85 20.16
N TRP A 26 17.11 -13.40 19.82
CA TRP A 26 16.08 -13.02 20.80
C TRP A 26 14.95 -14.05 20.95
N GLY A 27 15.17 -15.28 20.46
CA GLY A 27 14.17 -16.36 20.45
C GLY A 27 14.20 -17.30 21.66
N CYS A 28 15.12 -17.16 22.60
CA CYS A 28 15.19 -18.05 23.77
C CYS A 28 15.56 -17.26 25.03
N GLU A 29 14.77 -17.45 26.08
CA GLU A 29 14.83 -16.81 27.41
C GLU A 29 14.36 -15.35 27.51
N LYS A 30 13.03 -15.16 27.52
CA LYS A 30 12.41 -14.12 28.35
C LYS A 30 12.07 -14.72 29.73
N GLY A 31 13.10 -14.99 30.53
CA GLY A 31 12.97 -15.13 31.97
C GLY A 31 13.07 -13.75 32.62
N GLU A 32 12.01 -13.35 33.34
CA GLU A 32 11.94 -12.30 34.37
C GLU A 32 13.16 -11.35 34.54
N LEU A 33 13.41 -10.49 33.56
CA LEU A 33 14.35 -9.39 33.71
C LEU A 33 13.60 -8.09 33.37
N PHE A 34 13.56 -7.18 34.34
CA PHE A 34 12.96 -5.84 34.31
C PHE A 34 11.45 -5.78 34.58
N GLY A 35 11.10 -5.52 35.85
CA GLY A 35 9.92 -4.73 36.16
C GLY A 35 10.05 -3.41 35.40
N LYS A 36 9.16 -3.16 34.44
CA LYS A 36 9.29 -2.02 33.52
C LYS A 36 8.84 -0.75 34.23
N ASP A 37 9.78 -0.09 34.90
CA ASP A 37 9.58 1.25 35.46
C ASP A 37 9.77 2.28 34.33
N TYR A 38 8.67 2.74 33.73
CA TYR A 38 8.70 3.65 32.60
C TYR A 38 8.81 5.10 33.09
N SER A 39 10.01 5.68 33.04
CA SER A 39 10.26 7.03 33.58
C SER A 39 9.67 8.19 32.76
N GLU A 40 9.39 8.00 31.46
CA GLU A 40 8.92 9.05 30.56
C GLU A 40 7.60 8.65 29.87
N HIS A 41 6.61 9.53 29.91
CA HIS A 41 5.36 9.37 29.17
C HIS A 41 5.60 9.69 27.68
N LEU A 42 5.28 8.76 26.79
CA LEU A 42 5.50 8.94 25.35
C LEU A 42 4.23 9.38 24.65
N ASP A 43 4.35 10.46 23.88
CA ASP A 43 3.26 10.98 23.05
C ASP A 43 3.82 11.50 21.72
N LEU A 44 3.04 11.36 20.65
CA LEU A 44 3.47 11.67 19.28
C LEU A 44 2.88 13.01 18.85
N GLY A 45 3.71 13.92 18.36
CA GLY A 45 3.24 15.25 17.91
C GLY A 45 2.44 15.21 16.60
N THR A 46 2.62 14.16 15.80
CA THR A 46 1.88 13.93 14.55
C THR A 46 1.90 12.46 14.20
N PHE A 47 0.78 11.95 13.67
CA PHE A 47 0.65 10.59 13.14
C PHE A 47 0.82 10.53 11.61
N GLU A 48 1.04 11.68 10.97
CA GLU A 48 1.37 11.74 9.54
C GLU A 48 2.85 11.40 9.32
N LEU A 49 3.12 10.18 8.82
CA LEU A 49 4.49 9.67 8.58
C LEU A 49 5.36 10.63 7.75
N SER A 50 4.78 11.37 6.79
CA SER A 50 5.51 12.34 5.95
C SER A 50 5.94 13.61 6.70
N LYS A 51 5.36 13.86 7.87
CA LYS A 51 5.66 15.02 8.73
C LYS A 51 6.40 14.61 10.01
N MET A 52 6.71 13.32 10.20
CA MET A 52 7.46 12.85 11.36
C MET A 52 8.91 13.30 11.31
N SER A 53 9.36 13.87 12.43
CA SER A 53 10.77 14.14 12.67
C SER A 53 11.51 12.88 13.15
N GLU A 54 12.84 12.94 13.19
CA GLU A 54 13.66 11.89 13.80
C GLU A 54 13.30 11.64 15.29
N LYS A 55 12.87 12.69 16.00
CA LYS A 55 12.38 12.58 17.37
C LYS A 55 11.08 11.78 17.43
N ASP A 56 10.14 12.03 16.52
CA ASP A 56 8.86 11.30 16.47
C ASP A 56 9.10 9.82 16.15
N MET A 57 10.01 9.52 15.22
CA MET A 57 10.43 8.14 14.92
C MET A 57 11.07 7.45 16.13
N THR A 58 11.84 8.19 16.93
CA THR A 58 12.43 7.68 18.18
C THR A 58 11.35 7.36 19.21
N ILE A 59 10.37 8.24 19.38
CA ILE A 59 9.22 8.03 20.27
C ILE A 59 8.42 6.79 19.84
N MET A 60 8.15 6.63 18.55
CA MET A 60 7.51 5.43 18.00
C MET A 60 8.30 4.15 18.29
N SER A 61 9.61 4.17 18.05
CA SER A 61 10.49 3.02 18.31
C SER A 61 10.48 2.64 19.79
N GLN A 62 10.58 3.62 20.68
CA GLN A 62 10.51 3.40 22.12
C GLN A 62 9.13 2.85 22.52
N ALA A 63 8.04 3.42 22.03
CA ALA A 63 6.68 2.95 22.32
C ALA A 63 6.48 1.49 21.89
N LEU A 64 6.95 1.11 20.70
CA LEU A 64 6.95 -0.27 20.22
C LEU A 64 7.73 -1.21 21.14
N GLN A 65 8.89 -0.80 21.65
CA GLN A 65 9.69 -1.59 22.61
C GLN A 65 8.96 -1.81 23.94
N ARG A 66 8.02 -0.93 24.31
CA ARG A 66 7.26 -1.08 25.56
C ARG A 66 6.17 -2.13 25.46
N LEU A 67 5.57 -2.29 24.27
CA LEU A 67 4.52 -3.28 24.00
C LEU A 67 5.06 -4.71 24.14
N ASP A 68 4.26 -5.58 24.75
CA ASP A 68 4.52 -7.02 24.73
C ASP A 68 3.66 -7.63 23.63
N ILE A 69 4.31 -7.93 22.51
CA ILE A 69 3.67 -8.47 21.31
C ILE A 69 4.01 -9.95 21.26
N ASP A 70 2.99 -10.80 21.25
CA ASP A 70 3.14 -12.22 21.00
C ASP A 70 2.60 -12.60 19.61
N MET A 71 3.07 -13.73 19.09
CA MET A 71 2.57 -14.28 17.85
C MET A 71 1.81 -15.58 18.17
N LYS A 72 0.50 -15.57 17.95
CA LYS A 72 -0.38 -16.72 18.15
C LYS A 72 -1.06 -17.06 16.84
N GLU A 73 -1.01 -18.32 16.45
CA GLU A 73 -1.59 -18.80 15.18
C GLU A 73 -1.13 -18.00 13.94
N GLY A 74 0.11 -17.49 13.96
CA GLY A 74 0.66 -16.67 12.88
C GLY A 74 0.18 -15.21 12.86
N LEU A 75 -0.49 -14.74 13.91
CA LEU A 75 -1.00 -13.37 14.05
C LEU A 75 -0.40 -12.67 15.26
N TYR A 76 -0.08 -11.39 15.10
CA TYR A 76 0.41 -10.53 16.18
C TYR A 76 -0.70 -10.19 17.17
N HIS A 77 -0.45 -10.35 18.46
CA HIS A 77 -1.34 -9.88 19.51
C HIS A 77 -0.55 -9.00 20.48
N VAL A 78 -1.02 -7.77 20.65
CA VAL A 78 -0.55 -6.88 21.70
C VAL A 78 -1.25 -7.31 22.99
N LYS A 79 -0.49 -7.63 24.04
CA LYS A 79 -1.08 -8.12 25.30
C LYS A 79 -1.75 -7.03 26.11
N GLN A 80 -1.24 -5.81 26.04
CA GLN A 80 -1.77 -4.68 26.78
C GLN A 80 -3.09 -4.21 26.19
N THR A 81 -3.96 -3.63 27.02
CA THR A 81 -5.29 -3.16 26.60
C THR A 81 -5.41 -1.64 26.53
N SER A 82 -4.41 -0.90 27.03
CA SER A 82 -4.37 0.56 27.00
C SER A 82 -2.95 1.11 26.97
N GLY A 83 -2.78 2.35 26.53
CA GLY A 83 -1.50 3.06 26.56
C GLY A 83 -0.98 3.30 27.98
N ALA A 84 -1.89 3.47 28.95
CA ALA A 84 -1.56 3.63 30.36
C ALA A 84 -0.73 2.47 30.94
N GLU A 85 -0.97 1.23 30.50
CA GLU A 85 -0.21 0.04 30.97
C GLU A 85 1.27 0.07 30.57
N VAL A 86 1.63 0.85 29.55
CA VAL A 86 3.00 0.99 29.03
C VAL A 86 3.50 2.43 29.06
N ASN A 87 2.80 3.31 29.79
CA ASN A 87 3.10 4.74 29.93
C ASN A 87 3.29 5.46 28.57
N ILE A 88 2.38 5.24 27.63
CA ILE A 88 2.28 5.98 26.37
C ILE A 88 0.88 6.59 26.24
N SER A 89 0.69 7.59 25.37
CA SER A 89 -0.63 8.17 25.13
C SER A 89 -1.57 7.13 24.50
N GLU A 90 -2.87 7.23 24.81
CA GLU A 90 -3.87 6.31 24.24
C GLU A 90 -3.95 6.42 22.72
N GLU A 91 -3.72 7.61 22.17
CA GLU A 91 -3.69 7.82 20.72
C GLU A 91 -2.51 7.07 20.07
N LEU A 92 -1.33 7.16 20.67
CA LEU A 92 -0.15 6.40 20.22
C LEU A 92 -0.34 4.89 20.38
N PHE A 93 -0.94 4.44 21.49
CA PHE A 93 -1.27 3.04 21.70
C PHE A 93 -2.21 2.51 20.60
N ASN A 94 -3.33 3.20 20.37
CA ASN A 94 -4.32 2.81 19.37
C ASN A 94 -3.73 2.81 17.94
N TYR A 95 -2.88 3.78 17.62
CA TYR A 95 -2.17 3.83 16.35
C TYR A 95 -1.29 2.59 16.13
N LEU A 96 -0.52 2.20 17.15
CA LEU A 96 0.35 1.01 17.08
C LEU A 96 -0.47 -0.29 16.98
N VAL A 97 -1.52 -0.44 17.79
CA VAL A 97 -2.42 -1.61 17.75
C VAL A 97 -3.07 -1.74 16.38
N ALA A 98 -3.58 -0.64 15.80
CA ALA A 98 -4.17 -0.64 14.46
C ALA A 98 -3.16 -1.08 13.39
N GLY A 99 -1.87 -0.74 13.54
CA GLY A 99 -0.80 -1.24 12.67
C GLY A 99 -0.64 -2.76 12.71
N PHE A 100 -0.70 -3.37 13.91
CA PHE A 100 -0.66 -4.83 14.07
C PHE A 100 -1.94 -5.50 13.57
N GLU A 101 -3.11 -4.93 13.82
CA GLU A 101 -4.38 -5.43 13.28
C GLU A 101 -4.39 -5.41 11.76
N HIS A 102 -3.93 -4.30 11.15
CA HIS A 102 -3.76 -4.22 9.70
C HIS A 102 -2.81 -5.31 9.19
N THR A 103 -1.68 -5.50 9.85
CA THR A 103 -0.73 -6.58 9.52
C THR A 103 -1.39 -7.95 9.61
N ASN A 104 -2.22 -8.19 10.62
CA ASN A 104 -2.96 -9.44 10.77
C ASN A 104 -3.99 -9.67 9.65
N THR A 105 -4.65 -8.61 9.16
CA THR A 105 -5.56 -8.73 8.01
C THR A 105 -4.83 -9.14 6.74
N ILE A 106 -3.56 -8.76 6.59
CA ILE A 106 -2.69 -9.19 5.48
C ILE A 106 -2.24 -10.65 5.67
N LEU A 107 -1.89 -11.05 6.90
CA LEU A 107 -1.41 -12.40 7.21
C LEU A 107 -2.51 -13.47 7.14
N LYS A 108 -3.74 -13.14 7.53
CA LYS A 108 -4.90 -14.04 7.48
C LYS A 108 -6.11 -13.30 6.91
N PRO A 109 -6.15 -13.08 5.58
CA PRO A 109 -7.28 -12.41 4.95
C PRO A 109 -8.56 -13.22 5.19
N LYS A 110 -9.68 -12.51 5.48
CA LYS A 110 -11.01 -13.12 5.75
C LYS A 110 -11.55 -13.96 4.58
N SER A 111 -10.91 -13.89 3.42
CA SER A 111 -11.07 -14.80 2.29
C SER A 111 -9.68 -15.09 1.72
N VAL A 112 -9.24 -16.35 1.81
CA VAL A 112 -8.03 -16.80 1.13
C VAL A 112 -8.39 -17.03 -0.33
N ASP A 113 -8.05 -16.08 -1.21
CA ASP A 113 -7.84 -16.43 -2.61
C ASP A 113 -6.50 -17.15 -2.70
N THR A 114 -6.53 -18.43 -3.05
CA THR A 114 -5.32 -19.25 -3.25
C THR A 114 -4.59 -18.92 -4.55
N SER A 115 -4.82 -17.76 -5.16
CA SER A 115 -4.01 -17.27 -6.27
C SER A 115 -2.56 -17.12 -5.83
N ILE A 116 -1.77 -18.13 -6.18
CA ILE A 116 -0.31 -18.27 -6.13
C ILE A 116 0.40 -16.99 -5.66
N VAL A 117 0.99 -17.05 -4.45
CA VAL A 117 1.91 -16.02 -3.95
C VAL A 117 3.07 -15.88 -4.93
N ARG A 118 3.10 -14.82 -5.73
CA ARG A 118 4.23 -14.53 -6.62
C ARG A 118 5.37 -13.94 -5.80
N LEU A 119 6.48 -14.66 -5.72
CA LEU A 119 7.71 -14.14 -5.14
C LEU A 119 8.21 -12.93 -5.94
N LYS A 120 8.66 -11.90 -5.22
CA LYS A 120 9.25 -10.67 -5.76
C LYS A 120 10.68 -10.94 -6.30
N TYR A 121 10.81 -11.74 -7.35
CA TYR A 121 12.03 -11.78 -8.16
C TYR A 121 11.79 -12.47 -9.51
N GLY A 122 12.03 -11.74 -10.60
CA GLY A 122 12.33 -12.32 -11.91
C GLY A 122 11.16 -12.50 -12.87
N PHE A 123 11.36 -11.95 -14.06
CA PHE A 123 10.76 -12.28 -15.36
C PHE A 123 9.42 -11.64 -15.74
N MET A 124 9.56 -10.62 -16.61
CA MET A 124 8.80 -10.48 -17.86
C MET A 124 8.82 -11.80 -18.66
N GLU A 125 7.94 -11.89 -19.66
CA GLU A 125 7.65 -12.99 -20.60
C GLU A 125 6.33 -13.71 -20.26
N GLY A 126 5.40 -13.90 -21.19
CA GLY A 126 5.56 -13.82 -22.63
C GLY A 126 4.35 -14.44 -23.31
N ASP A 127 3.34 -13.63 -23.48
CA ASP A 127 2.45 -13.65 -24.62
C ASP A 127 2.67 -12.25 -25.19
N GLY A 128 2.93 -12.13 -26.49
CA GLY A 128 3.01 -10.81 -27.11
C GLY A 128 1.69 -10.12 -26.85
N GLU A 129 1.65 -9.29 -25.80
CA GLU A 129 0.41 -8.67 -25.36
C GLU A 129 0.00 -7.76 -26.51
N PRO A 130 -1.16 -8.00 -27.14
CA PRO A 130 -1.65 -7.03 -28.08
C PRO A 130 -1.78 -5.74 -27.27
N GLN A 131 -1.23 -4.66 -27.82
CA GLN A 131 -1.46 -3.29 -27.38
C GLN A 131 -2.95 -3.00 -27.66
N ASP A 132 -3.81 -3.68 -26.89
CA ASP A 132 -5.24 -3.73 -27.08
C ASP A 132 -5.81 -2.67 -26.17
N SER A 133 -6.31 -1.58 -26.77
CA SER A 133 -6.89 -0.42 -26.10
C SER A 133 -8.04 -0.78 -25.15
N THR A 134 -8.51 -2.02 -25.20
CA THR A 134 -9.75 -2.49 -24.58
C THR A 134 -9.63 -2.86 -23.10
N TYR A 135 -8.43 -3.17 -22.59
CA TYR A 135 -8.23 -3.72 -21.22
C TYR A 135 -7.71 -2.73 -20.18
N CYS A 136 -7.83 -1.42 -20.42
CA CYS A 136 -7.35 -0.38 -19.48
C CYS A 136 -7.87 -0.58 -18.04
N VAL A 137 -9.13 -1.01 -17.88
CA VAL A 137 -9.71 -1.31 -16.56
C VAL A 137 -9.04 -2.51 -15.88
N ALA A 138 -8.68 -3.56 -16.63
CA ALA A 138 -8.00 -4.72 -16.06
C ALA A 138 -6.58 -4.36 -15.58
N TYR A 139 -5.86 -3.53 -16.36
CA TYR A 139 -4.58 -2.97 -15.92
C TYR A 139 -4.74 -2.09 -14.69
N ALA A 140 -5.75 -1.22 -14.68
CA ALA A 140 -5.97 -0.31 -13.56
C ALA A 140 -6.37 -1.04 -12.27
N LEU A 141 -7.20 -2.09 -12.37
CA LEU A 141 -7.52 -2.98 -11.25
C LEU A 141 -6.26 -3.68 -10.73
N ALA A 142 -5.39 -4.17 -11.62
CA ALA A 142 -4.13 -4.78 -11.20
C ALA A 142 -3.20 -3.78 -10.50
N GLY A 143 -3.17 -2.53 -10.98
CA GLY A 143 -2.39 -1.43 -10.40
C GLY A 143 -2.88 -0.95 -9.03
N MET A 144 -4.17 -1.17 -8.69
CA MET A 144 -4.67 -0.94 -7.32
C MET A 144 -4.04 -1.92 -6.31
N GLY A 145 -3.58 -3.09 -6.77
CA GLY A 145 -2.88 -4.10 -5.99
C GLY A 145 -3.82 -5.14 -5.36
N GLY A 146 -3.35 -6.38 -5.25
CA GLY A 146 -4.15 -7.50 -4.71
C GLY A 146 -5.00 -8.26 -5.74
N VAL A 147 -5.04 -7.78 -6.99
CA VAL A 147 -5.66 -8.47 -8.14
C VAL A 147 -4.64 -8.57 -9.27
N SER A 148 -4.56 -9.71 -9.96
CA SER A 148 -3.72 -9.83 -11.15
C SER A 148 -4.47 -9.37 -12.40
N PHE A 149 -3.74 -8.83 -13.38
CA PHE A 149 -4.31 -8.43 -14.68
C PHE A 149 -5.12 -9.56 -15.31
N GLY A 150 -4.56 -10.78 -15.37
CA GLY A 150 -5.24 -11.94 -15.95
C GLY A 150 -6.56 -12.29 -15.25
N ARG A 151 -6.63 -12.12 -13.92
CA ARG A 151 -7.87 -12.35 -13.16
C ARG A 151 -8.92 -11.28 -13.46
N ALA A 152 -8.51 -10.00 -13.49
CA ALA A 152 -9.41 -8.90 -13.83
C ALA A 152 -9.94 -9.04 -15.27
N ARG A 153 -9.04 -9.33 -16.22
CA ARG A 153 -9.37 -9.59 -17.62
C ARG A 153 -10.35 -10.74 -17.78
N ALA A 154 -10.08 -11.91 -17.19
CA ALA A 154 -10.95 -13.08 -17.34
C ALA A 154 -12.38 -12.81 -16.80
N TYR A 155 -12.50 -12.08 -15.70
CA TYR A 155 -13.81 -11.67 -15.17
C TYR A 155 -14.53 -10.71 -16.12
N ILE A 156 -13.84 -9.66 -16.60
CA ILE A 156 -14.40 -8.70 -17.57
C ILE A 156 -14.86 -9.42 -18.84
N ASP A 157 -14.02 -10.30 -19.39
CA ASP A 157 -14.32 -11.09 -20.60
C ASP A 157 -15.53 -12.01 -20.38
N SER A 158 -15.69 -12.57 -19.18
CA SER A 158 -16.83 -13.44 -18.87
C SER A 158 -18.19 -12.74 -18.89
N ILE A 159 -18.20 -11.40 -18.74
CA ILE A 159 -19.43 -10.60 -18.67
C ILE A 159 -19.64 -9.78 -19.94
N TYR A 160 -18.59 -9.15 -20.45
CA TYR A 160 -18.65 -8.17 -21.54
C TYR A 160 -17.95 -8.64 -22.82
N GLY A 161 -17.29 -9.81 -22.78
CA GLY A 161 -16.36 -10.25 -23.82
C GLY A 161 -15.12 -9.35 -23.91
N ALA A 162 -14.37 -9.51 -24.99
CA ALA A 162 -13.16 -8.74 -25.27
C ALA A 162 -13.44 -7.28 -25.73
N ASN A 163 -14.48 -6.64 -25.19
CA ASN A 163 -14.92 -5.27 -25.53
C ASN A 163 -14.66 -4.26 -24.41
N GLY A 164 -14.05 -4.70 -23.31
CA GLY A 164 -13.73 -3.84 -22.17
C GLY A 164 -14.95 -3.62 -21.28
N VAL A 165 -14.84 -2.65 -20.37
CA VAL A 165 -15.90 -2.36 -19.40
C VAL A 165 -16.71 -1.15 -19.88
N PRO A 166 -18.04 -1.29 -20.06
CA PRO A 166 -18.87 -0.15 -20.40
C PRO A 166 -18.96 0.81 -19.20
N ALA A 167 -19.07 2.10 -19.47
CA ALA A 167 -19.05 3.16 -18.45
C ALA A 167 -20.08 2.92 -17.31
N TYR A 168 -21.28 2.46 -17.64
CA TYR A 168 -22.33 2.19 -16.65
C TYR A 168 -22.00 1.04 -15.69
N ALA A 169 -21.04 0.18 -16.04
CA ALA A 169 -20.66 -0.99 -15.27
C ALA A 169 -19.43 -0.78 -14.38
N MET A 170 -18.76 0.38 -14.48
CA MET A 170 -17.48 0.64 -13.80
C MET A 170 -17.57 0.39 -12.29
N ASP A 171 -18.58 0.96 -11.63
CA ASP A 171 -18.83 0.77 -10.20
C ASP A 171 -19.00 -0.71 -9.83
N SER A 172 -19.73 -1.48 -10.64
CA SER A 172 -19.99 -2.91 -10.38
C SER A 172 -18.74 -3.78 -10.56
N VAL A 173 -17.90 -3.48 -11.54
CA VAL A 173 -16.68 -4.23 -11.82
C VAL A 173 -15.64 -3.94 -10.74
N ILE A 174 -15.49 -2.68 -10.33
CA ILE A 174 -14.54 -2.30 -9.29
C ILE A 174 -14.95 -2.89 -7.95
N SER A 175 -16.23 -2.78 -7.57
CA SER A 175 -16.74 -3.33 -6.30
C SER A 175 -16.67 -4.85 -6.22
N HIS A 176 -16.66 -5.57 -7.34
CA HIS A 176 -16.41 -7.02 -7.35
C HIS A 176 -15.03 -7.38 -6.78
N PHE A 177 -14.01 -6.59 -7.12
CA PHE A 177 -12.63 -6.82 -6.68
C PHE A 177 -12.27 -6.08 -5.40
N TYR A 178 -12.81 -4.87 -5.24
CA TYR A 178 -12.57 -3.97 -4.13
C TYR A 178 -13.91 -3.54 -3.52
N PRO A 179 -14.56 -4.39 -2.71
CA PRO A 179 -15.90 -4.13 -2.19
C PRO A 179 -15.99 -2.92 -1.25
N ASN A 180 -14.85 -2.50 -0.69
CA ASN A 180 -14.75 -1.30 0.15
C ASN A 180 -14.31 -0.05 -0.63
N ALA A 181 -14.01 -0.18 -1.93
CA ALA A 181 -13.57 0.95 -2.71
C ALA A 181 -14.66 2.01 -2.78
N ARG A 182 -14.27 3.27 -2.54
CA ARG A 182 -15.19 4.40 -2.58
C ARG A 182 -14.93 5.25 -3.81
N ARG A 183 -16.00 5.50 -4.56
CA ARG A 183 -16.01 6.40 -5.70
C ARG A 183 -16.11 7.86 -5.24
N TYR A 184 -15.33 8.71 -5.88
CA TYR A 184 -15.40 10.17 -5.78
C TYR A 184 -15.27 10.77 -7.19
N ASP A 185 -15.75 11.99 -7.37
CA ASP A 185 -15.65 12.72 -8.65
C ASP A 185 -14.39 13.61 -8.70
N SER A 186 -13.66 13.73 -7.58
CA SER A 186 -12.40 14.47 -7.50
C SER A 186 -11.45 13.83 -6.48
N PRO A 187 -10.14 14.12 -6.55
CA PRO A 187 -9.23 13.78 -5.47
C PRO A 187 -9.68 14.38 -4.13
N ILE A 188 -9.41 13.67 -3.04
CA ILE A 188 -9.67 14.17 -1.69
C ILE A 188 -8.43 14.96 -1.23
N PRO A 189 -8.55 16.25 -0.87
CA PRO A 189 -7.44 17.03 -0.37
C PRO A 189 -6.75 16.33 0.82
N GLY A 190 -5.42 16.20 0.75
CA GLY A 190 -4.62 15.52 1.79
C GLY A 190 -4.64 13.99 1.73
N ARG A 191 -5.45 13.35 0.88
CA ARG A 191 -5.42 11.90 0.67
C ARG A 191 -4.51 11.55 -0.51
N PRO A 192 -3.56 10.60 -0.36
CA PRO A 192 -2.74 10.14 -1.47
C PRO A 192 -3.60 9.50 -2.57
N VAL A 193 -3.32 9.84 -3.83
CA VAL A 193 -3.93 9.21 -5.01
C VAL A 193 -3.15 8.00 -5.51
N ASN A 194 -2.10 7.59 -4.81
CA ASN A 194 -1.26 6.47 -5.22
C ASN A 194 -2.09 5.19 -5.39
N ASN A 195 -1.96 4.59 -6.57
CA ASN A 195 -2.63 3.35 -6.99
C ASN A 195 -4.16 3.42 -7.06
N THR A 196 -4.80 4.57 -6.82
CA THR A 196 -6.26 4.71 -7.02
C THR A 196 -6.60 4.49 -8.48
N LEU A 197 -7.70 3.81 -8.78
CA LEU A 197 -8.19 3.72 -10.16
C LEU A 197 -8.86 5.05 -10.53
N ILE A 198 -8.44 5.64 -11.63
CA ILE A 198 -9.00 6.87 -12.19
C ILE A 198 -9.61 6.53 -13.53
N TRP A 199 -10.87 6.92 -13.73
CA TRP A 199 -11.57 6.76 -15.00
C TRP A 199 -11.92 8.15 -15.57
N PHE A 200 -11.67 8.34 -16.86
CA PHE A 200 -11.92 9.59 -17.57
C PHE A 200 -12.22 9.35 -19.04
N HIS A 201 -12.75 10.36 -19.72
CA HIS A 201 -12.94 10.34 -21.17
C HIS A 201 -11.72 10.89 -21.89
N THR A 202 -11.24 10.17 -22.91
CA THR A 202 -10.21 10.63 -23.83
C THR A 202 -10.82 11.53 -24.91
N SER A 203 -9.95 12.20 -25.67
CA SER A 203 -10.34 13.18 -26.71
C SER A 203 -11.19 12.59 -27.85
N ASP A 204 -11.12 11.28 -28.06
CA ASP A 204 -11.92 10.53 -29.04
C ASP A 204 -13.26 10.03 -28.46
N SER A 205 -13.65 10.53 -27.28
CA SER A 205 -14.84 10.12 -26.53
C SER A 205 -14.85 8.67 -26.05
N THR A 206 -13.71 7.97 -26.14
CA THR A 206 -13.56 6.66 -25.49
C THR A 206 -13.25 6.84 -23.99
N GLY A 207 -13.46 5.78 -23.21
CA GLY A 207 -13.17 5.78 -21.78
C GLY A 207 -11.80 5.18 -21.53
N HIS A 208 -11.02 5.77 -20.62
CA HIS A 208 -9.73 5.24 -20.21
C HIS A 208 -9.65 5.10 -18.69
N ALA A 209 -8.97 4.05 -18.24
CA ALA A 209 -8.77 3.76 -16.83
C ALA A 209 -7.28 3.57 -16.52
N VAL A 210 -6.82 4.25 -15.48
CA VAL A 210 -5.39 4.38 -15.12
C VAL A 210 -5.21 4.39 -13.61
N ASN A 211 -3.97 4.37 -13.13
CA ASN A 211 -3.68 4.46 -11.70
C ASN A 211 -3.07 5.81 -11.31
N GLY A 212 -3.60 6.44 -10.27
CA GLY A 212 -3.02 7.66 -9.72
C GLY A 212 -1.61 7.45 -9.18
N TRP A 213 -0.76 8.47 -9.31
CA TRP A 213 0.61 8.47 -8.80
C TRP A 213 0.90 9.65 -7.88
N HIS A 214 0.41 10.84 -8.23
CA HIS A 214 0.56 12.04 -7.40
C HIS A 214 -0.54 13.05 -7.70
N TYR A 215 -0.97 13.83 -6.71
CA TYR A 215 -1.91 14.92 -6.91
C TYR A 215 -1.30 16.22 -6.36
N ASP A 216 -1.13 17.20 -7.24
CA ASP A 216 -0.73 18.54 -6.89
C ASP A 216 -1.97 19.42 -6.75
N SER A 217 -2.37 19.70 -5.51
CA SER A 217 -3.54 20.53 -5.20
C SER A 217 -3.36 21.99 -5.60
N ASN A 218 -2.13 22.47 -5.80
CA ASN A 218 -1.89 23.86 -6.18
C ASN A 218 -2.15 24.09 -7.68
N SER A 219 -1.71 23.15 -8.52
CA SER A 219 -1.92 23.21 -9.97
C SER A 219 -3.20 22.50 -10.43
N GLY A 220 -3.80 21.67 -9.57
CA GLY A 220 -5.00 20.88 -9.89
C GLY A 220 -4.73 19.68 -10.79
N TYR A 221 -3.46 19.28 -10.95
CA TYR A 221 -3.08 18.14 -11.79
C TYR A 221 -2.89 16.87 -10.97
N ILE A 222 -3.35 15.77 -11.54
CA ILE A 222 -3.06 14.41 -11.12
C ILE A 222 -2.03 13.86 -12.11
N LEU A 223 -0.91 13.35 -11.59
CA LEU A 223 -0.04 12.48 -12.35
C LEU A 223 -0.55 11.05 -12.21
N TYR A 224 -0.76 10.36 -13.32
CA TYR A 224 -1.20 8.97 -13.37
C TYR A 224 -0.20 8.11 -14.13
N LYS A 225 -0.19 6.81 -13.82
CA LYS A 225 0.53 5.77 -14.54
C LYS A 225 -0.44 5.03 -15.44
N ASP A 226 -0.05 4.89 -16.69
CA ASP A 226 -0.77 4.08 -17.67
C ASP A 226 -0.06 2.75 -17.86
N SER A 227 -0.46 1.74 -17.07
CA SER A 227 0.11 0.40 -17.13
C SER A 227 -0.20 -0.33 -18.44
N GLN A 228 -1.27 0.05 -19.16
CA GLN A 228 -1.55 -0.48 -20.50
C GLN A 228 -0.50 -0.02 -21.51
N ASN A 229 0.10 1.16 -21.29
CA ASN A 229 1.12 1.74 -22.15
C ASN A 229 2.55 1.60 -21.59
N GLY A 230 2.81 0.68 -20.66
CA GLY A 230 4.17 0.45 -20.14
C GLY A 230 4.57 1.38 -19.00
N ASP A 231 3.59 1.77 -18.16
CA ASP A 231 3.76 2.58 -16.95
C ASP A 231 4.27 4.01 -17.19
N TYR A 232 4.03 4.57 -18.38
CA TYR A 232 4.30 5.98 -18.63
C TYR A 232 3.47 6.86 -17.68
N ILE A 233 4.10 7.95 -17.25
CA ILE A 233 3.48 8.94 -16.37
C ILE A 233 2.95 10.09 -17.21
N TYR A 234 1.66 10.39 -17.03
CA TYR A 234 1.00 11.48 -17.72
C TYR A 234 0.26 12.40 -16.74
N PRO A 235 0.17 13.70 -17.04
CA PRO A 235 -0.68 14.61 -16.30
C PRO A 235 -2.13 14.57 -16.81
N ILE A 236 -3.09 14.67 -15.90
CA ILE A 236 -4.50 14.98 -16.17
C ILE A 236 -4.99 16.02 -15.18
N LYS A 237 -5.88 16.93 -15.59
CA LYS A 237 -6.52 17.84 -14.63
C LYS A 237 -7.57 17.10 -13.82
N ALA A 238 -7.65 17.41 -12.52
CA ALA A 238 -8.63 16.81 -11.62
C ALA A 238 -10.08 17.10 -12.02
N ASP A 239 -10.36 18.20 -12.74
CA ASP A 239 -11.69 18.53 -13.27
C ASP A 239 -12.09 17.74 -14.53
N SER A 240 -11.13 17.02 -15.12
CA SER A 240 -11.30 16.27 -16.37
C SER A 240 -11.52 14.78 -16.12
N ILE A 241 -11.47 14.33 -14.86
CA ILE A 241 -11.76 12.94 -14.52
C ILE A 241 -13.26 12.73 -14.40
N SER A 242 -13.72 11.52 -14.73
CA SER A 242 -15.11 11.12 -14.51
C SER A 242 -15.30 10.52 -13.12
N SER A 243 -14.30 9.80 -12.63
CA SER A 243 -14.29 9.28 -11.25
C SER A 243 -12.90 8.83 -10.81
N ILE A 244 -12.71 8.76 -9.51
CA ILE A 244 -11.55 8.17 -8.83
C ILE A 244 -12.04 7.23 -7.73
N TYR A 245 -11.43 6.06 -7.64
CA TYR A 245 -11.77 5.01 -6.70
C TYR A 245 -10.60 4.79 -5.75
N TYR A 246 -10.85 5.01 -4.47
CA TYR A 246 -9.90 4.72 -3.42
C TYR A 246 -10.19 3.33 -2.86
N PRO A 247 -9.20 2.41 -2.83
CA PRO A 247 -9.35 1.13 -2.16
C PRO A 247 -9.56 1.28 -0.65
#